data_AF-A0A329QSV7-F1
#
_entry.id   AF-A0A329QSV7-F1
#
_cell.length_a   1.000
_cell.length_b   1.000
_cell.length_c   1.000
_cell.angle_alpha   90.00
_cell.angle_beta   90.00
_cell.angle_gamma   90.00
#
_symmetry.space_group_name_H-M   'P 1'
#
loop_
_entity.id
_entity.type
_entity.pdbx_description
1 polymer ?
#
loop_
_entity_poly.entity_id
_entity_poly.type
_entity_poly.pdbx_seq_one_letter_code
_entity_poly.pdbx_strand_id
1 'polypeptide(L)'
;MNRGGEQVSGKNVQLHSLNEDERFIVVLEALLKRASLVNSPFVLKGSLLTRQYLENPNVRYVDDIDFLYLGRIETEDQANEIFTDWMIRVTEMDLNDGIVFRSFSENAFWRRIDYAMADDFPTVNTELAFYIDSESRRENEYEDEDELHLDISFNLELNEKSIALSYQPMVGEAFVVPHTVPLSIQIAWKLHQTIVRPRFKDLYDLQHLLSNPSYDQQALQETLQTLVNECNIDPAITREDMKKVLVNDLHDVYSRLNYDYDLQYYAGSRSPEVYFMEFVSELRKTMNHAGINSYAYDHLPSCTTHK
;
A
#
# COMPACT_ATOMS: atom_id res chain seq x y z
N MET A 1 27.41 26.40 39.71
CA MET A 1 27.40 27.21 38.47
C MET A 1 27.31 26.26 37.29
N ASN A 2 26.23 26.39 36.53
CA ASN A 2 25.87 25.59 35.36
C ASN A 2 26.85 25.70 34.19
N ARG A 3 26.91 24.64 33.40
CA ARG A 3 26.67 24.53 31.94
C ARG A 3 27.19 23.14 31.53
N GLY A 4 26.39 22.08 31.44
CA GLY A 4 25.08 22.01 30.80
C GLY A 4 25.29 21.96 29.29
N GLY A 5 25.73 20.79 28.79
CA GLY A 5 25.92 20.55 27.36
C GLY A 5 24.55 20.52 26.69
N GLU A 6 24.35 21.42 25.73
CA GLU A 6 23.24 21.37 24.81
C GLU A 6 23.38 20.09 23.96
N GLN A 7 22.53 19.10 24.26
CA GLN A 7 22.13 18.13 23.25
C GLN A 7 21.44 18.92 22.15
N VAL A 8 22.07 18.93 20.98
CA VAL A 8 21.48 19.43 19.74
C VAL A 8 20.29 18.54 19.45
N SER A 9 19.09 19.01 19.79
CA SER A 9 17.83 18.36 19.43
C SER A 9 17.78 18.24 17.92
N GLY A 10 17.38 17.06 17.43
CA GLY A 10 17.06 16.83 16.03
C GLY A 10 16.17 17.96 15.51
N LYS A 11 16.39 18.35 14.27
CA LYS A 11 15.60 19.39 13.59
C LYS A 11 14.11 19.09 13.82
N ASN A 12 13.46 19.89 14.67
CA ASN A 12 12.00 19.99 14.72
C ASN A 12 11.56 20.40 13.33
N VAL A 13 11.17 19.44 12.52
CA VAL A 13 10.47 19.73 11.27
C VAL A 13 9.16 20.35 11.70
N GLN A 14 8.91 21.58 11.27
CA GLN A 14 7.69 22.27 11.61
C GLN A 14 6.56 21.60 10.83
N LEU A 15 5.91 20.58 11.41
CA LEU A 15 4.72 19.92 10.85
C LEU A 15 3.66 20.94 10.41
N HIS A 16 3.63 22.11 11.04
CA HIS A 16 2.78 23.25 10.69
C HIS A 16 3.01 23.85 9.28
N SER A 17 4.10 23.54 8.59
CA SER A 17 4.32 23.99 7.20
C SER A 17 3.77 23.01 6.15
N LEU A 18 3.37 21.82 6.57
CA LEU A 18 2.81 20.78 5.71
C LEU A 18 1.30 20.99 5.53
N ASN A 19 0.77 20.64 4.37
CA ASN A 19 -0.67 20.53 4.18
C ASN A 19 -1.24 19.28 4.86
N GLU A 20 -2.56 19.14 4.89
CA GLU A 20 -3.26 18.02 5.56
C GLU A 20 -2.83 16.65 5.03
N ASP A 21 -2.79 16.46 3.71
CA ASP A 21 -2.34 15.22 3.07
C ASP A 21 -0.88 14.89 3.44
N GLU A 22 0.01 15.88 3.40
CA GLU A 22 1.42 15.73 3.76
C GLU A 22 1.60 15.35 5.23
N ARG A 23 0.82 15.97 6.12
CA ARG A 23 0.82 15.62 7.54
C ARG A 23 0.36 14.19 7.76
N PHE A 24 -0.68 13.76 7.05
CA PHE A 24 -1.20 12.40 7.16
C PHE A 24 -0.14 11.37 6.71
N ILE A 25 0.62 11.66 5.65
CA ILE A 25 1.77 10.81 5.26
C ILE A 25 2.79 10.70 6.39
N VAL A 26 3.15 11.81 7.05
CA VAL A 26 4.11 11.76 8.16
C VAL A 26 3.61 10.87 9.31
N VAL A 27 2.31 10.86 9.57
CA VAL A 27 1.69 9.98 10.57
C VAL A 27 1.77 8.51 10.14
N LEU A 28 1.44 8.19 8.89
CA LEU A 28 1.59 6.83 8.34
C LEU A 28 3.05 6.34 8.42
N GLU A 29 4.00 7.21 8.10
CA GLU A 29 5.44 6.92 8.18
C GLU A 29 5.91 6.74 9.63
N ALA A 30 5.36 7.50 10.57
CA ALA A 30 5.62 7.34 12.01
C ALA A 30 5.12 6.00 12.55
N LEU A 31 3.95 5.52 12.08
CA LEU A 31 3.44 4.19 12.38
C LEU A 31 4.34 3.11 11.76
N LEU A 32 4.71 3.27 10.48
CA LEU A 32 5.58 2.34 9.76
C LEU A 32 6.95 2.19 10.45
N LYS A 33 7.51 3.29 10.96
CA LYS A 33 8.78 3.27 11.71
C LYS A 33 8.67 2.44 12.98
N ARG A 34 7.59 2.62 13.76
CA ARG A 34 7.30 1.80 14.96
C ARG A 34 7.09 0.33 14.58
N ALA A 35 6.26 0.06 13.57
CA ALA A 35 6.02 -1.28 13.03
C ALA A 35 7.31 -2.00 12.62
N SER A 36 8.26 -1.28 11.99
CA SER A 36 9.55 -1.81 11.56
C SER A 36 10.47 -2.19 12.73
N LEU A 37 10.28 -1.59 13.92
CA LEU A 37 11.07 -1.87 15.12
C LEU A 37 10.50 -3.04 15.96
N VAL A 38 9.24 -3.41 15.79
CA VAL A 38 8.56 -4.48 16.56
C VAL A 38 8.96 -5.90 16.09
N ASN A 39 9.86 -6.03 15.09
CA ASN A 39 10.42 -7.30 14.58
C ASN A 39 9.40 -8.45 14.52
N SER A 40 8.32 -8.22 13.77
CA SER A 40 7.21 -9.15 13.60
C SER A 40 7.02 -9.47 12.11
N PRO A 41 6.41 -10.61 11.74
CA PRO A 41 6.38 -11.11 10.36
C PRO A 41 5.29 -10.41 9.50
N PHE A 42 5.23 -9.09 9.60
CA PHE A 42 4.37 -8.22 8.80
C PHE A 42 5.18 -7.58 7.69
N VAL A 43 4.71 -7.70 6.47
CA VAL A 43 5.36 -7.19 5.26
C VAL A 43 4.59 -5.99 4.78
N LEU A 44 5.27 -4.84 4.66
CA LEU A 44 4.66 -3.65 4.09
C LEU A 44 4.29 -3.92 2.63
N LYS A 45 3.06 -3.54 2.25
CA LYS A 45 2.57 -3.54 0.87
C LYS A 45 1.86 -2.21 0.55
N GLY A 46 1.20 -2.16 -0.61
CA GLY A 46 0.26 -1.09 -0.92
C GLY A 46 0.89 0.24 -1.30
N SER A 47 0.11 1.30 -1.12
CA SER A 47 0.39 2.61 -1.71
C SER A 47 1.56 3.34 -1.02
N LEU A 48 1.70 3.18 0.30
CA LEU A 48 2.80 3.77 1.07
C LEU A 48 4.17 3.24 0.63
N LEU A 49 4.25 1.96 0.25
CA LEU A 49 5.44 1.36 -0.36
C LEU A 49 5.65 1.84 -1.80
N THR A 50 4.58 1.96 -2.57
CA THR A 50 4.63 2.44 -3.97
C THR A 50 5.33 3.79 -4.08
N ARG A 51 5.12 4.70 -3.12
CA ARG A 51 5.80 6.01 -3.03
C ARG A 51 7.32 5.93 -3.11
N GLN A 52 7.94 4.84 -2.63
CA GLN A 52 9.40 4.64 -2.64
C GLN A 52 9.97 4.32 -4.02
N TYR A 53 9.11 4.05 -5.01
CA TYR A 53 9.48 3.76 -6.40
C TYR A 53 9.20 4.93 -7.35
N LEU A 54 8.65 6.04 -6.84
CA LEU A 54 8.32 7.23 -7.63
C LEU A 54 9.48 8.22 -7.66
N GLU A 55 9.71 8.86 -8.81
CA GLU A 55 10.68 9.98 -8.90
C GLU A 55 10.29 11.15 -7.99
N ASN A 56 8.99 11.41 -7.89
CA ASN A 56 8.41 12.38 -6.95
C ASN A 56 7.33 11.67 -6.12
N PRO A 57 7.62 11.28 -4.85
CA PRO A 57 6.66 10.60 -3.98
C PRO A 57 5.37 11.38 -3.72
N ASN A 58 5.40 12.72 -3.83
CA ASN A 58 4.28 13.59 -3.50
C ASN A 58 3.18 13.60 -4.56
N VAL A 59 3.40 12.98 -5.73
CA VAL A 59 2.34 12.87 -6.75
C VAL A 59 1.30 11.82 -6.40
N ARG A 60 1.56 10.94 -5.42
CA ARG A 60 0.68 9.86 -5.02
C ARG A 60 0.07 10.15 -3.66
N TYR A 61 -1.23 10.45 -3.66
CA TYR A 61 -2.06 10.49 -2.46
C TYR A 61 -2.04 9.12 -1.76
N VAL A 62 -2.03 9.04 -0.43
CA VAL A 62 -2.13 7.77 0.32
C VAL A 62 -2.93 8.02 1.59
N ASP A 63 -3.95 7.20 1.81
CA ASP A 63 -4.89 7.27 2.93
C ASP A 63 -4.87 6.04 3.84
N ASP A 64 -4.11 5.00 3.45
CA ASP A 64 -4.03 3.72 4.13
C ASP A 64 -2.58 3.26 4.35
N ILE A 65 -2.41 2.37 5.33
CA ILE A 65 -1.21 1.55 5.46
C ILE A 65 -1.59 0.08 5.41
N ASP A 66 -0.95 -0.64 4.48
CA ASP A 66 -1.24 -2.04 4.23
C ASP A 66 -0.09 -2.95 4.67
N PHE A 67 -0.44 -4.04 5.34
CA PHE A 67 0.48 -5.13 5.66
C PHE A 67 -0.01 -6.47 5.16
N LEU A 68 0.92 -7.37 4.86
CA LEU A 68 0.68 -8.79 4.71
C LEU A 68 1.33 -9.53 5.89
N TYR A 69 0.55 -10.33 6.60
CA TYR A 69 1.06 -11.25 7.61
C TYR A 69 1.56 -12.55 6.97
N LEU A 70 2.82 -12.94 7.23
CA LEU A 70 3.43 -14.15 6.65
C LEU A 70 3.09 -15.45 7.37
N GLY A 71 2.55 -15.36 8.59
CA GLY A 71 2.11 -16.55 9.31
C GLY A 71 0.79 -17.09 8.76
N ARG A 72 0.50 -18.34 9.09
CA ARG A 72 -0.81 -18.94 8.82
C ARG A 72 -1.79 -18.59 9.94
N ILE A 73 -2.96 -18.12 9.56
CA ILE A 73 -4.12 -17.88 10.43
C ILE A 73 -5.14 -18.99 10.16
N GLU A 74 -5.49 -19.74 11.19
CA GLU A 74 -6.48 -20.82 11.11
C GLU A 74 -7.83 -20.41 11.71
N THR A 75 -7.84 -19.47 12.65
CA THR A 75 -9.05 -19.02 13.35
C THR A 75 -9.08 -17.50 13.52
N GLU A 76 -10.28 -16.95 13.67
CA GLU A 76 -10.50 -15.53 14.02
C GLU A 76 -9.80 -15.17 15.34
N ASP A 77 -9.96 -15.97 16.39
CA ASP A 77 -9.33 -15.72 17.70
C ASP A 77 -7.80 -15.59 17.58
N GLN A 78 -7.18 -16.43 16.74
CA GLN A 78 -5.74 -16.37 16.49
C GLN A 78 -5.34 -15.09 15.77
N ALA A 79 -6.10 -14.68 14.73
CA ALA A 79 -5.87 -13.38 14.07
C ALA A 79 -6.02 -12.23 15.06
N ASN A 80 -7.09 -12.23 15.86
CA ASN A 80 -7.36 -11.19 16.85
C ASN A 80 -6.22 -11.07 17.86
N GLU A 81 -5.76 -12.19 18.44
CA GLU A 81 -4.65 -12.21 19.40
C GLU A 81 -3.36 -11.67 18.77
N ILE A 82 -2.92 -12.24 17.64
CA ILE A 82 -1.64 -11.88 17.01
C ILE A 82 -1.63 -10.42 16.54
N PHE A 83 -2.70 -9.98 15.88
CA PHE A 83 -2.76 -8.64 15.32
C PHE A 83 -2.92 -7.59 16.42
N THR A 84 -3.70 -7.87 17.46
CA THR A 84 -3.84 -6.98 18.63
C THR A 84 -2.53 -6.85 19.38
N ASP A 85 -1.83 -7.96 19.68
CA ASP A 85 -0.54 -7.94 20.38
C ASP A 85 0.55 -7.18 19.60
N TRP A 86 0.51 -7.30 18.27
CA TRP A 86 1.39 -6.51 17.41
C TRP A 86 1.04 -5.02 17.48
N MET A 87 -0.24 -4.67 17.32
CA MET A 87 -0.66 -3.27 17.32
C MET A 87 -0.45 -2.57 18.65
N ILE A 88 -0.67 -3.23 19.79
CA ILE A 88 -0.36 -2.68 21.11
C ILE A 88 1.12 -2.27 21.17
N ARG A 89 2.03 -3.16 20.77
CA ARG A 89 3.47 -2.88 20.76
C ARG A 89 3.84 -1.73 19.81
N VAL A 90 3.13 -1.59 18.70
CA VAL A 90 3.34 -0.50 17.74
C VAL A 90 2.84 0.83 18.32
N THR A 91 1.61 0.90 18.82
CA THR A 91 0.98 2.14 19.29
C THR A 91 1.57 2.65 20.60
N GLU A 92 2.06 1.77 21.47
CA GLU A 92 2.64 2.16 22.76
C GLU A 92 4.14 2.52 22.68
N MET A 93 4.75 2.37 21.50
CA MET A 93 6.15 2.72 21.30
C MET A 93 6.30 4.24 21.12
N ASP A 94 6.90 4.89 22.10
CA ASP A 94 7.26 6.31 22.01
C ASP A 94 8.67 6.49 21.42
N LEU A 95 8.75 7.14 20.26
CA LEU A 95 10.00 7.49 19.59
C LEU A 95 10.39 8.96 19.78
N ASN A 96 9.64 9.73 20.57
CA ASN A 96 9.79 11.17 20.77
C ASN A 96 9.86 11.95 19.44
N ASP A 97 9.05 11.54 18.45
CA ASP A 97 8.96 12.16 17.12
C ASP A 97 7.78 13.14 17.00
N GLY A 98 7.05 13.37 18.09
CA GLY A 98 5.91 14.29 18.17
C GLY A 98 4.60 13.71 17.63
N ILE A 99 4.58 12.45 17.21
CA ILE A 99 3.38 11.72 16.82
C ILE A 99 3.04 10.71 17.91
N VAL A 100 1.82 10.80 18.44
CA VAL A 100 1.34 9.90 19.49
C VAL A 100 0.12 9.14 18.98
N PHE A 101 0.17 7.82 19.10
CA PHE A 101 -0.97 6.95 18.83
C PHE A 101 -1.67 6.62 20.14
N ARG A 102 -3.00 6.61 20.16
CA ARG A 102 -3.74 6.03 21.28
C ARG A 102 -3.36 4.56 21.40
N SER A 103 -3.15 4.07 22.62
CA SER A 103 -2.85 2.65 22.82
C SER A 103 -3.97 1.81 22.21
N PHE A 104 -3.61 0.84 21.37
CA PHE A 104 -4.58 -0.08 20.78
C PHE A 104 -5.31 -0.89 21.86
N SER A 105 -4.74 -1.04 23.06
CA SER A 105 -5.40 -1.71 24.19
C SER A 105 -6.66 -0.98 24.69
N GLU A 106 -6.77 0.33 24.44
CA GLU A 106 -7.90 1.15 24.88
C GLU A 106 -9.13 1.00 23.98
N ASN A 107 -8.93 0.61 22.72
CA ASN A 107 -9.99 0.44 21.74
C ASN A 107 -9.63 -0.64 20.70
N ALA A 108 -9.29 -1.84 21.16
CA ALA A 108 -8.93 -2.94 20.27
C ALA A 108 -10.17 -3.43 19.52
N PHE A 109 -10.20 -3.20 18.21
CA PHE A 109 -11.22 -3.78 17.34
C PHE A 109 -10.64 -4.07 15.94
N TRP A 110 -11.24 -5.05 15.28
CA TRP A 110 -10.92 -5.44 13.91
C TRP A 110 -12.23 -5.66 13.17
N ARG A 111 -12.41 -5.04 12.01
CA ARG A 111 -13.57 -5.29 11.16
C ARG A 111 -13.26 -6.42 10.19
N ARG A 112 -14.31 -7.17 9.86
CA ARG A 112 -14.30 -8.18 8.79
C ARG A 112 -13.31 -9.34 9.00
N ILE A 113 -12.99 -9.71 10.25
CA ILE A 113 -12.22 -10.94 10.49
C ILE A 113 -12.91 -12.17 9.88
N ASP A 114 -14.24 -12.10 9.71
CA ASP A 114 -15.07 -13.16 9.15
C ASP A 114 -15.20 -13.20 7.62
N TYR A 115 -14.66 -12.24 6.86
CA TYR A 115 -14.96 -12.13 5.41
C TYR A 115 -13.69 -12.16 4.55
N ALA A 116 -13.35 -13.34 4.06
CA ALA A 116 -12.62 -13.44 2.80
C ALA A 116 -13.61 -13.15 1.66
N MET A 117 -13.42 -12.03 0.96
CA MET A 117 -14.12 -11.80 -0.30
C MET A 117 -13.65 -12.87 -1.29
N ALA A 118 -14.54 -13.47 -2.07
CA ALA A 118 -14.18 -14.57 -2.97
C ALA A 118 -13.18 -14.16 -4.08
N ASP A 119 -13.05 -12.85 -4.32
CA ASP A 119 -12.25 -12.21 -5.36
C ASP A 119 -11.01 -11.45 -4.84
N ASP A 120 -10.73 -11.49 -3.52
CA ASP A 120 -9.61 -10.75 -2.89
C ASP A 120 -9.02 -11.50 -1.69
N PHE A 121 -7.84 -11.08 -1.22
CA PHE A 121 -7.16 -11.71 -0.08
C PHE A 121 -7.98 -11.55 1.21
N PRO A 122 -8.01 -12.56 2.11
CA PRO A 122 -8.52 -12.38 3.46
C PRO A 122 -7.83 -11.18 4.11
N THR A 123 -8.61 -10.13 4.40
CA THR A 123 -8.10 -8.85 4.85
C THR A 123 -9.00 -8.32 5.96
N VAL A 124 -8.37 -7.94 7.06
CA VAL A 124 -9.02 -7.27 8.20
C VAL A 124 -8.56 -5.83 8.26
N ASN A 125 -9.39 -4.98 8.84
CA ASN A 125 -9.02 -3.59 9.01
C ASN A 125 -9.36 -3.03 10.39
N THR A 126 -8.66 -1.97 10.74
CA THR A 126 -8.88 -1.20 11.96
C THR A 126 -8.63 0.28 11.71
N GLU A 127 -9.01 1.12 12.66
CA GLU A 127 -8.63 2.53 12.69
C GLU A 127 -7.78 2.79 13.92
N LEU A 128 -6.71 3.58 13.74
CA LEU A 128 -5.85 3.99 14.84
C LEU A 128 -5.98 5.48 15.03
N ALA A 129 -6.40 5.85 16.22
CA ALA A 129 -6.52 7.24 16.61
C ALA A 129 -5.14 7.80 16.99
N PHE A 130 -4.85 9.03 16.57
CA PHE A 130 -3.57 9.68 16.81
C PHE A 130 -3.73 11.17 17.05
N TYR A 131 -2.68 11.78 17.61
CA TYR A 131 -2.56 13.23 17.69
C TYR A 131 -1.10 13.66 17.54
N ILE A 132 -0.92 14.94 17.19
CA ILE A 132 0.39 15.56 17.03
C ILE A 132 0.66 16.45 18.25
N ASP A 133 1.71 16.15 19.01
CA ASP A 133 2.02 16.81 20.30
C ASP A 133 2.15 18.34 20.20
N SER A 134 2.62 18.84 19.05
CA SER A 134 2.80 20.28 18.83
C SER A 134 1.48 21.03 18.60
N GLU A 135 0.35 20.35 18.48
CA GLU A 135 -0.93 20.94 18.13
C GLU A 135 -1.85 21.14 19.33
N SER A 136 -2.64 22.20 19.28
CA SER A 136 -3.57 22.54 20.36
C SER A 136 -4.66 21.48 20.47
N ARG A 137 -4.77 20.83 21.63
CA ARG A 137 -5.88 19.92 21.97
C ARG A 137 -6.99 20.68 22.72
N ARG A 138 -8.25 20.40 22.44
CA ARG A 138 -9.40 20.78 23.26
C ARG A 138 -9.49 19.83 24.45
N GLU A 139 -10.23 20.22 25.49
CA GLU A 139 -10.26 19.53 26.79
C GLU A 139 -10.81 18.09 26.74
N ASN A 140 -11.50 17.69 25.66
CA ASN A 140 -11.98 16.33 25.45
C ASN A 140 -11.01 15.57 24.54
N GLU A 141 -10.11 14.79 25.14
CA GLU A 141 -9.05 14.04 24.46
C GLU A 141 -9.55 13.13 23.31
N TYR A 142 -10.83 12.73 23.31
CA TYR A 142 -11.44 11.85 22.32
C TYR A 142 -12.03 12.56 21.08
N GLU A 143 -12.31 13.87 21.15
CA GLU A 143 -12.97 14.62 20.05
C GLU A 143 -11.97 15.25 19.08
N ASP A 144 -10.67 15.27 19.40
CA ASP A 144 -9.61 15.87 18.58
C ASP A 144 -8.60 14.84 18.03
N GLU A 145 -8.91 13.55 18.09
CA GLU A 145 -8.05 12.53 17.49
C GLU A 145 -8.49 12.27 16.04
N ASP A 146 -7.55 12.43 15.12
CA ASP A 146 -7.69 11.97 13.75
C ASP A 146 -7.47 10.45 13.73
N GLU A 147 -8.04 9.78 12.74
CA GLU A 147 -7.94 8.33 12.57
C GLU A 147 -7.18 8.00 11.28
N LEU A 148 -6.31 7.00 11.34
CA LEU A 148 -5.72 6.38 10.15
C LEU A 148 -6.25 4.98 9.95
N HIS A 149 -6.36 4.56 8.68
CA HIS A 149 -6.78 3.22 8.31
C HIS A 149 -5.59 2.27 8.17
N LEU A 150 -5.71 1.08 8.76
CA LEU A 150 -4.74 0.01 8.64
C LEU A 150 -5.43 -1.27 8.17
N ASP A 151 -4.85 -1.87 7.12
CA ASP A 151 -5.31 -3.13 6.53
C ASP A 151 -4.25 -4.23 6.72
N ILE A 152 -4.67 -5.42 7.15
CA ILE A 152 -3.81 -6.62 7.23
C ILE A 152 -4.41 -7.73 6.37
N SER A 153 -3.73 -8.05 5.27
CA SER A 153 -3.99 -9.26 4.51
C SER A 153 -3.24 -10.44 5.12
N PHE A 154 -3.78 -11.66 5.01
CA PHE A 154 -3.16 -12.87 5.56
C PHE A 154 -3.54 -14.12 4.76
N ASN A 155 -2.86 -15.25 5.05
CA ASN A 155 -3.01 -16.52 4.35
C ASN A 155 -2.74 -16.45 2.84
N LEU A 156 -1.91 -15.49 2.42
CA LEU A 156 -1.42 -15.38 1.05
C LEU A 156 -0.01 -15.96 0.95
N GLU A 157 0.18 -16.90 0.03
CA GLU A 157 1.49 -17.47 -0.25
C GLU A 157 2.34 -16.50 -1.08
N LEU A 158 3.34 -15.88 -0.46
CA LEU A 158 4.39 -15.19 -1.21
C LEU A 158 5.36 -16.23 -1.80
N ASN A 159 5.34 -16.37 -3.12
CA ASN A 159 6.31 -17.20 -3.83
C ASN A 159 7.74 -16.66 -3.70
N GLU A 160 7.89 -15.34 -3.55
CA GLU A 160 9.17 -14.67 -3.35
C GLU A 160 9.36 -14.19 -1.91
N LYS A 161 10.60 -14.15 -1.46
CA LYS A 161 10.92 -13.63 -0.13
C LYS A 161 10.66 -12.12 -0.06
N SER A 162 10.20 -11.65 1.09
CA SER A 162 10.17 -10.22 1.37
C SER A 162 11.58 -9.64 1.32
N ILE A 163 11.66 -8.37 0.92
CA ILE A 163 12.91 -7.64 0.76
C ILE A 163 12.98 -6.50 1.77
N ALA A 164 14.16 -6.29 2.35
CA ALA A 164 14.39 -5.12 3.21
C ALA A 164 14.56 -3.87 2.33
N LEU A 165 14.02 -2.75 2.80
CA LEU A 165 14.06 -1.47 2.10
C LEU A 165 14.63 -0.38 3.02
N SER A 166 15.53 0.45 2.50
CA SER A 166 15.89 1.71 3.13
C SER A 166 14.83 2.76 2.78
N TYR A 167 13.82 2.88 3.64
CA TYR A 167 12.68 3.77 3.45
C TYR A 167 13.12 5.23 3.61
N GLN A 168 12.78 6.05 2.62
CA GLN A 168 12.97 7.50 2.64
C GLN A 168 11.64 8.16 3.04
N PRO A 169 11.48 8.57 4.31
CA PRO A 169 10.28 9.27 4.72
C PRO A 169 10.21 10.67 4.09
N MET A 170 9.01 11.23 4.00
CA MET A 170 8.79 12.63 3.64
C MET A 170 9.58 13.56 4.56
N VAL A 171 9.64 13.20 5.85
CA VAL A 171 10.29 13.98 6.90
C VAL A 171 11.20 13.09 7.74
N GLY A 172 12.43 13.57 7.98
CA GLY A 172 13.37 12.95 8.90
C GLY A 172 14.42 12.08 8.22
N GLU A 173 15.07 11.23 9.02
CA GLU A 173 16.13 10.34 8.53
C GLU A 173 15.54 9.04 7.99
N ALA A 174 16.20 8.50 6.96
CA ALA A 174 15.89 7.19 6.42
C ALA A 174 15.96 6.10 7.49
N PHE A 175 15.08 5.12 7.41
CA PHE A 175 15.07 3.96 8.30
C PHE A 175 14.88 2.66 7.51
N VAL A 176 15.16 1.53 8.14
CA VAL A 176 15.02 0.22 7.50
C VAL A 176 13.64 -0.33 7.78
N VAL A 177 12.89 -0.64 6.71
CA VAL A 177 11.71 -1.50 6.78
C VAL A 177 12.20 -2.92 6.48
N PRO A 178 12.16 -3.85 7.45
CA PRO A 178 12.81 -5.15 7.32
C PRO A 178 12.14 -6.06 6.27
N HIS A 179 10.84 -5.89 6.07
CA HIS A 179 10.05 -6.70 5.16
C HIS A 179 9.11 -5.84 4.33
N THR A 180 9.36 -5.79 3.03
CA THR A 180 8.49 -5.19 2.01
C THR A 180 8.22 -6.21 0.91
N VAL A 181 7.08 -6.10 0.24
CA VAL A 181 6.79 -6.96 -0.91
C VAL A 181 7.67 -6.56 -2.11
N PRO A 182 8.21 -7.53 -2.87
CA PRO A 182 8.95 -7.25 -4.10
C PRO A 182 8.14 -6.41 -5.10
N LEU A 183 8.84 -5.59 -5.89
CA LEU A 183 8.22 -4.76 -6.93
C LEU A 183 7.39 -5.60 -7.93
N SER A 184 7.92 -6.76 -8.32
CA SER A 184 7.25 -7.70 -9.25
C SER A 184 5.88 -8.17 -8.72
N ILE A 185 5.78 -8.44 -7.42
CA ILE A 185 4.54 -8.84 -6.74
C ILE A 185 3.57 -7.66 -6.62
N GLN A 186 4.04 -6.47 -6.25
CA GLN A 186 3.18 -5.27 -6.21
C GLN A 186 2.50 -4.99 -7.55
N ILE A 187 3.27 -5.08 -8.64
CA ILE A 187 2.76 -4.90 -9.99
C ILE A 187 1.74 -6.00 -10.32
N ALA A 188 2.05 -7.26 -9.99
CA ALA A 188 1.13 -8.38 -10.23
C ALA A 188 -0.21 -8.21 -9.51
N TRP A 189 -0.22 -7.79 -8.24
CA TRP A 189 -1.46 -7.56 -7.50
C TRP A 189 -2.26 -6.36 -8.04
N LYS A 190 -1.59 -5.29 -8.49
CA LYS A 190 -2.27 -4.15 -9.13
C LYS A 190 -2.88 -4.54 -10.49
N LEU A 191 -2.21 -5.39 -11.26
CA LEU A 191 -2.76 -5.97 -12.49
C LEU A 191 -3.96 -6.88 -12.18
N HIS A 192 -3.83 -7.77 -11.19
CA HIS A 192 -4.92 -8.64 -10.74
C HIS A 192 -6.14 -7.83 -10.32
N GLN A 193 -5.94 -6.82 -9.48
CA GLN A 193 -7.00 -5.91 -9.07
C GLN A 193 -7.67 -5.23 -10.27
N THR A 194 -6.88 -4.79 -11.25
CA THR A 194 -7.41 -4.18 -12.48
C THR A 194 -8.29 -5.16 -13.27
N ILE A 195 -8.02 -6.47 -13.20
CA ILE A 195 -8.83 -7.51 -13.86
C ILE A 195 -10.15 -7.70 -13.09
N VAL A 196 -10.07 -7.95 -11.78
CA VAL A 196 -11.26 -8.34 -10.98
C VAL A 196 -12.14 -7.14 -10.64
N ARG A 197 -11.54 -6.05 -10.14
CA ARG A 197 -12.23 -4.85 -9.66
C ARG A 197 -11.32 -3.63 -9.83
N PRO A 198 -11.29 -3.03 -11.03
CA PRO A 198 -10.47 -1.88 -11.33
C PRO A 198 -10.69 -0.74 -10.33
N ARG A 199 -9.57 -0.13 -9.93
CA ARG A 199 -9.53 1.12 -9.17
C ARG A 199 -8.54 2.02 -9.91
N PHE A 200 -8.83 3.32 -10.03
CA PHE A 200 -7.94 4.20 -10.78
C PHE A 200 -6.54 4.27 -10.13
N LYS A 201 -6.45 4.20 -8.80
CA LYS A 201 -5.17 4.17 -8.09
C LYS A 201 -4.22 3.05 -8.52
N ASP A 202 -4.74 1.86 -8.85
CA ASP A 202 -3.87 0.76 -9.32
C ASP A 202 -3.34 1.02 -10.72
N LEU A 203 -4.17 1.56 -11.62
CA LEU A 203 -3.74 1.98 -12.96
C LEU A 203 -2.69 3.10 -12.89
N TYR A 204 -2.92 4.08 -12.01
CA TYR A 204 -1.99 5.17 -11.72
C TYR A 204 -0.63 4.64 -11.25
N ASP A 205 -0.64 3.77 -10.24
CA ASP A 205 0.56 3.17 -9.71
C ASP A 205 1.32 2.36 -10.78
N LEU A 206 0.61 1.59 -11.63
CA LEU A 206 1.23 0.82 -12.72
C LEU A 206 2.01 1.70 -13.70
N GLN A 207 1.54 2.91 -14.01
CA GLN A 207 2.28 3.82 -14.91
C GLN A 207 3.68 4.12 -14.39
N HIS A 208 3.82 4.28 -13.08
CA HIS A 208 5.09 4.62 -12.45
C HIS A 208 5.93 3.39 -12.14
N LEU A 209 5.33 2.33 -11.58
CA LEU A 209 6.04 1.12 -11.19
C LEU A 209 6.67 0.40 -12.40
N LEU A 210 5.96 0.35 -13.53
CA LEU A 210 6.48 -0.27 -14.77
C LEU A 210 7.57 0.56 -15.45
N SER A 211 7.65 1.85 -15.13
CA SER A 211 8.71 2.73 -15.64
C SER A 211 9.95 2.76 -14.72
N ASN A 212 9.88 2.09 -13.56
CA ASN A 212 10.97 2.10 -12.59
C ASN A 212 12.18 1.33 -13.13
N PRO A 213 13.42 1.86 -13.02
CA PRO A 213 14.63 1.17 -13.52
C PRO A 213 14.92 -0.20 -12.89
N SER A 214 14.36 -0.49 -11.71
CA SER A 214 14.48 -1.81 -11.07
C SER A 214 13.50 -2.85 -11.63
N TYR A 215 12.54 -2.44 -12.46
CA TYR A 215 11.64 -3.36 -13.17
C TYR A 215 12.33 -3.91 -14.43
N ASP A 216 13.14 -4.94 -14.24
CA ASP A 216 13.89 -5.61 -15.30
C ASP A 216 13.17 -6.85 -15.86
N GLN A 217 13.86 -7.60 -16.74
CA GLN A 217 13.33 -8.79 -17.36
C GLN A 217 13.00 -9.91 -16.36
N GLN A 218 13.74 -10.01 -15.25
CA GLN A 218 13.45 -10.98 -14.20
C GLN A 218 12.19 -10.55 -13.44
N ALA A 219 12.09 -9.27 -13.05
CA ALA A 219 10.89 -8.73 -12.42
C ALA A 219 9.64 -8.92 -13.28
N LEU A 220 9.75 -8.76 -14.60
CA LEU A 220 8.66 -9.07 -15.55
C LEU A 220 8.23 -10.54 -15.49
N GLN A 221 9.17 -11.49 -15.50
CA GLN A 221 8.86 -12.91 -15.42
C GLN A 221 8.14 -13.26 -14.11
N GLU A 222 8.63 -12.73 -12.99
CA GLU A 222 8.02 -12.87 -11.67
C GLU A 222 6.62 -12.24 -11.59
N THR A 223 6.44 -11.06 -12.19
CA THR A 223 5.13 -10.41 -12.30
C THR A 223 4.14 -11.28 -13.05
N LEU A 224 4.51 -11.79 -14.23
CA LEU A 224 3.60 -12.61 -15.05
C LEU A 224 3.29 -13.95 -14.38
N GLN A 225 4.27 -14.58 -13.72
CA GLN A 225 4.04 -15.82 -12.97
C GLN A 225 3.12 -15.60 -11.78
N THR A 226 3.37 -14.55 -11.00
CA THR A 226 2.53 -14.18 -9.86
C THR A 226 1.11 -13.87 -10.33
N LEU A 227 0.95 -13.04 -11.36
CA LEU A 227 -0.36 -12.70 -11.91
C LEU A 227 -1.15 -13.93 -12.36
N VAL A 228 -0.50 -14.86 -13.07
CA VAL A 228 -1.13 -16.12 -13.49
C VAL A 228 -1.57 -16.94 -12.29
N ASN A 229 -0.72 -17.06 -11.26
CA ASN A 229 -1.07 -17.81 -10.05
C ASN A 229 -2.28 -17.20 -9.35
N GLU A 230 -2.31 -15.88 -9.15
CA GLU A 230 -3.43 -15.16 -8.53
C GLU A 230 -4.72 -15.33 -9.34
N CYS A 231 -4.69 -15.08 -10.65
CA CYS A 231 -5.86 -15.25 -11.51
C CYS A 231 -6.38 -16.70 -11.58
N ASN A 232 -5.57 -17.71 -11.25
CA ASN A 232 -6.01 -19.11 -11.25
C ASN A 232 -6.67 -19.54 -9.92
N ILE A 233 -6.60 -18.72 -8.88
CA ILE A 233 -7.28 -18.99 -7.60
C ILE A 233 -8.80 -18.92 -7.80
N ASP A 234 -9.28 -17.88 -8.49
CA ASP A 234 -10.70 -17.74 -8.83
C ASP A 234 -11.00 -18.29 -10.25
N PRO A 235 -11.71 -19.42 -10.37
CA PRO A 235 -12.05 -20.00 -11.67
C PRO A 235 -13.00 -19.12 -12.52
N ALA A 236 -13.60 -18.07 -11.95
CA ALA A 236 -14.40 -17.11 -12.70
C ALA A 236 -13.55 -16.17 -13.56
N ILE A 237 -12.26 -15.99 -13.23
CA ILE A 237 -11.35 -15.14 -14.00
C ILE A 237 -10.93 -15.87 -15.28
N THR A 238 -11.28 -15.31 -16.43
CA THR A 238 -10.96 -15.93 -17.73
C THR A 238 -9.71 -15.34 -18.37
N ARG A 239 -9.13 -16.07 -19.32
CA ARG A 239 -8.07 -15.54 -20.20
C ARG A 239 -8.49 -14.28 -20.96
N GLU A 240 -9.78 -14.11 -21.25
CA GLU A 240 -10.28 -12.91 -21.93
C GLU A 240 -10.30 -11.72 -20.96
N ASP A 241 -10.57 -11.93 -19.68
CA ASP A 241 -10.48 -10.87 -18.66
C ASP A 241 -9.04 -10.40 -18.47
N MET A 242 -8.08 -11.34 -18.43
CA MET A 242 -6.65 -10.99 -18.45
C MET A 242 -6.29 -10.21 -19.72
N LYS A 243 -6.80 -10.60 -20.89
CA LYS A 243 -6.50 -9.93 -22.17
C LYS A 243 -6.97 -8.47 -22.21
N LYS A 244 -8.14 -8.17 -21.63
CA LYS A 244 -8.65 -6.80 -21.52
C LYS A 244 -7.65 -5.87 -20.85
N VAL A 245 -6.89 -6.38 -19.88
CA VAL A 245 -5.90 -5.59 -19.13
C VAL A 245 -4.51 -5.65 -19.77
N LEU A 246 -4.05 -6.86 -20.13
CA LEU A 246 -2.67 -7.06 -20.57
C LEU A 246 -2.42 -6.62 -22.03
N VAL A 247 -3.46 -6.58 -22.86
CA VAL A 247 -3.32 -6.37 -24.31
C VAL A 247 -4.17 -5.22 -24.84
N ASN A 248 -5.44 -5.11 -24.43
CA ASN A 248 -6.35 -4.10 -24.98
C ASN A 248 -5.98 -2.68 -24.49
N ASP A 249 -6.67 -1.67 -25.01
CA ASP A 249 -6.40 -0.24 -24.77
C ASP A 249 -6.94 0.31 -23.44
N LEU A 250 -7.56 -0.55 -22.62
CA LEU A 250 -8.16 -0.23 -21.31
C LEU A 250 -9.32 0.79 -21.35
N HIS A 251 -9.75 1.27 -22.52
CA HIS A 251 -10.82 2.28 -22.59
C HIS A 251 -12.13 1.79 -21.97
N ASP A 252 -12.46 0.52 -22.16
CA ASP A 252 -13.68 -0.11 -21.62
C ASP A 252 -13.71 -0.13 -20.08
N VAL A 253 -12.55 0.00 -19.42
CA VAL A 253 -12.42 0.06 -17.96
C VAL A 253 -13.06 1.33 -17.40
N TYR A 254 -13.11 2.43 -18.17
CA TYR A 254 -13.67 3.71 -17.73
C TYR A 254 -15.10 3.59 -17.17
N SER A 255 -15.93 2.74 -17.79
CA SER A 255 -17.32 2.52 -17.38
C SER A 255 -17.46 2.05 -15.92
N ARG A 256 -16.41 1.43 -15.37
CA ARG A 256 -16.33 0.95 -13.98
C ARG A 256 -15.70 1.97 -13.03
N LEU A 257 -15.13 3.05 -13.56
CA LEU A 257 -14.34 4.06 -12.83
C LEU A 257 -14.93 5.48 -12.93
N ASN A 258 -16.07 5.67 -13.60
CA ASN A 258 -16.67 6.99 -13.82
C ASN A 258 -16.98 7.79 -12.54
N TYR A 259 -17.11 7.12 -11.40
CA TYR A 259 -17.28 7.73 -10.08
C TYR A 259 -16.12 7.46 -9.11
N ASP A 260 -14.99 6.94 -9.61
CA ASP A 260 -13.80 6.70 -8.80
C ASP A 260 -13.22 8.03 -8.29
N TYR A 261 -12.94 8.07 -6.98
CA TYR A 261 -12.46 9.28 -6.31
C TYR A 261 -11.07 9.69 -6.80
N ASP A 262 -10.14 8.74 -6.92
CA ASP A 262 -8.78 9.01 -7.38
C ASP A 262 -8.80 9.56 -8.81
N LEU A 263 -9.64 9.00 -9.68
CA LEU A 263 -9.77 9.51 -11.05
C LEU A 263 -10.23 10.98 -11.06
N GLN A 264 -11.22 11.34 -10.25
CA GLN A 264 -11.69 12.72 -10.14
C GLN A 264 -10.61 13.63 -9.55
N TYR A 265 -9.94 13.17 -8.49
CA TYR A 265 -8.85 13.90 -7.84
C TYR A 265 -7.72 14.24 -8.82
N TYR A 266 -7.20 13.24 -9.54
CA TYR A 266 -6.09 13.43 -10.48
C TYR A 266 -6.50 14.14 -11.77
N ALA A 267 -7.76 14.03 -12.21
CA ALA A 267 -8.26 14.81 -13.34
C ALA A 267 -8.32 16.31 -13.04
N GLY A 268 -8.49 16.69 -11.76
CA GLY A 268 -8.56 18.08 -11.32
C GLY A 268 -9.67 18.84 -12.05
N SER A 269 -9.32 19.92 -12.76
CA SER A 269 -10.29 20.71 -13.53
C SER A 269 -10.65 20.13 -14.90
N ARG A 270 -10.05 18.99 -15.30
CA ARG A 270 -10.29 18.35 -16.59
C ARG A 270 -11.53 17.46 -16.52
N SER A 271 -12.13 17.13 -17.68
CA SER A 271 -13.14 16.07 -17.74
C SER A 271 -12.49 14.72 -17.36
N PRO A 272 -13.04 13.97 -16.39
CA PRO A 272 -12.50 12.67 -15.98
C PRO A 272 -12.38 11.68 -17.14
N GLU A 273 -13.33 11.68 -18.07
CA GLU A 273 -13.29 10.83 -19.26
C GLU A 273 -12.09 11.17 -20.15
N VAL A 274 -11.92 12.44 -20.49
CA VAL A 274 -10.83 12.89 -21.37
C VAL A 274 -9.47 12.62 -20.72
N TYR A 275 -9.35 12.91 -19.41
CA TYR A 275 -8.14 12.60 -18.66
C TYR A 275 -7.84 11.10 -18.64
N PHE A 276 -8.85 10.26 -18.38
CA PHE A 276 -8.71 8.81 -18.36
C PHE A 276 -8.23 8.26 -19.71
N MET A 277 -8.84 8.68 -20.82
CA MET A 277 -8.50 8.18 -22.17
C MET A 277 -7.05 8.51 -22.56
N GLU A 278 -6.58 9.71 -22.23
CA GLU A 278 -5.18 10.08 -22.41
C GLU A 278 -4.26 9.27 -21.50
N PHE A 279 -4.64 9.15 -20.22
CA PHE A 279 -3.88 8.41 -19.22
C PHE A 279 -3.68 6.94 -19.64
N VAL A 280 -4.74 6.22 -20.01
CA VAL A 280 -4.62 4.81 -20.37
C VAL A 280 -3.91 4.60 -21.70
N SER A 281 -3.97 5.57 -22.61
CA SER A 281 -3.17 5.56 -23.84
C SER A 281 -1.67 5.61 -23.54
N GLU A 282 -1.24 6.42 -22.58
CA GLU A 282 0.17 6.45 -22.14
C GLU A 282 0.53 5.21 -21.31
N LEU A 283 -0.32 4.79 -20.37
CA LEU A 283 -0.12 3.55 -19.60
C LEU A 283 0.07 2.35 -20.53
N ARG A 284 -0.73 2.23 -21.60
CA ARG A 284 -0.59 1.15 -22.58
C ARG A 284 0.78 1.16 -23.26
N LYS A 285 1.31 2.34 -23.59
CA LYS A 285 2.68 2.46 -24.14
C LYS A 285 3.71 2.02 -23.11
N THR A 286 3.56 2.43 -21.85
CA THR A 286 4.45 2.02 -20.75
C THR A 286 4.43 0.51 -20.57
N MET A 287 3.24 -0.11 -20.47
CA MET A 287 3.11 -1.56 -20.36
C MET A 287 3.76 -2.29 -21.55
N ASN A 288 3.60 -1.79 -22.77
CA ASN A 288 4.23 -2.37 -23.96
C ASN A 288 5.77 -2.30 -23.90
N HIS A 289 6.33 -1.16 -23.48
CA HIS A 289 7.77 -1.00 -23.27
C HIS A 289 8.30 -1.89 -22.15
N ALA A 290 7.52 -2.08 -21.09
CA ALA A 290 7.81 -2.97 -19.97
C ALA A 290 7.62 -4.45 -20.30
N GLY A 291 7.30 -4.80 -21.55
CA GLY A 291 7.15 -6.19 -22.00
C GLY A 291 5.79 -6.83 -21.70
N ILE A 292 4.84 -6.10 -21.12
CA ILE A 292 3.45 -6.54 -20.96
C ILE A 292 2.70 -6.18 -22.25
N ASN A 293 2.63 -7.12 -23.18
CA ASN A 293 2.03 -6.92 -24.50
C ASN A 293 1.44 -8.23 -25.06
N SER A 294 0.96 -8.22 -26.30
CA SER A 294 0.36 -9.41 -26.95
C SER A 294 1.31 -10.61 -26.98
N TYR A 295 2.61 -10.40 -27.22
CA TYR A 295 3.58 -11.49 -27.25
C TYR A 295 3.70 -12.15 -25.87
N ALA A 296 3.82 -11.36 -24.80
CA ALA A 296 3.85 -11.90 -23.44
C ALA A 296 2.54 -12.59 -23.04
N TYR A 297 1.39 -12.05 -23.47
CA TYR A 297 0.08 -12.67 -23.25
C TYR A 297 -0.04 -14.06 -23.91
N ASP A 298 0.44 -14.19 -25.15
CA ASP A 298 0.42 -15.47 -25.87
C ASP A 298 1.37 -16.50 -25.25
N HIS A 299 2.37 -16.05 -24.50
CA HIS A 299 3.39 -16.86 -23.83
C HIS A 299 3.32 -16.76 -22.29
N LEU A 300 2.13 -16.49 -21.73
CA LEU A 300 1.94 -16.50 -20.29
C LEU A 300 2.43 -17.83 -19.69
N PRO A 301 3.07 -17.79 -18.51
CA PRO A 301 3.53 -19.01 -17.84
C PRO A 301 2.35 -19.91 -17.46
N SER A 302 2.65 -21.16 -17.15
CA SER A 302 1.66 -22.07 -16.55
C SER A 302 1.48 -21.77 -15.07
N CYS A 303 0.28 -21.99 -14.54
CA CYS A 303 0.04 -21.90 -13.10
C CYS A 303 0.94 -22.88 -12.34
N THR A 304 1.63 -22.41 -11.30
CA THR A 304 2.52 -23.22 -10.47
C THR A 304 1.95 -23.53 -9.08
N THR A 305 0.85 -22.90 -8.69
CA THR A 305 0.17 -23.24 -7.43
C THR A 305 -0.57 -24.57 -7.62
N HIS A 306 -0.15 -25.59 -6.87
CA HIS A 306 -0.80 -26.90 -6.88
C HIS A 306 -2.15 -26.79 -6.15
N LYS A 307 -3.22 -27.33 -6.77
CA LYS A 307 -4.53 -27.52 -6.14
C LYS A 307 -4.45 -28.50 -4.96
#